data_AF-A0A1F9KIA9-F1
#
_entry.id   AF-A0A1F9KIA9-F1
#
_cell.length_a   1.000
_cell.length_b   1.000
_cell.length_c   1.000
_cell.angle_alpha   90.00
_cell.angle_beta   90.00
_cell.angle_gamma   90.00
#
_symmetry.space_group_name_H-M   'P 1'
#
loop_
_entity.id
_entity.type
_entity.pdbx_description
1 polymer ?
#
loop_
_entity_poly.entity_id
_entity_poly.type
_entity_poly.pdbx_seq_one_letter_code
_entity_poly.pdbx_strand_id
1 'polypeptide(L)'
;MNSLNDRPQRKAALIEFLRTIQRPDRPIEAIPENQELVESGLIDSLALLQIVSYLEETYRIDFRERGVNPSDLGSVGAILDLIERGGG
;
A
#
# COMPACT_ATOMS: atom_id res chain seq x y z
N MET A 1 -23.68 3.35 -4.50
CA MET A 1 -22.77 2.25 -4.12
C MET A 1 -21.64 2.26 -5.14
N ASN A 2 -20.55 2.97 -4.84
CA ASN A 2 -19.45 3.19 -5.78
C ASN A 2 -18.65 1.90 -5.95
N SER A 3 -18.51 1.46 -7.20
CA SER A 3 -17.62 0.37 -7.59
C SER A 3 -16.17 0.74 -7.23
N LEU A 4 -15.48 -0.10 -6.45
CA LEU A 4 -14.07 0.03 -6.04
C LEU A 4 -13.08 -0.18 -7.20
N ASN A 5 -13.43 0.21 -8.43
CA ASN A 5 -12.66 -0.06 -9.65
C ASN A 5 -11.78 1.09 -10.12
N ASP A 6 -11.89 2.28 -9.53
CA ASP A 6 -11.07 3.43 -9.95
C ASP A 6 -9.76 3.52 -9.13
N ARG A 7 -8.62 3.56 -9.83
CA ARG A 7 -7.28 3.81 -9.27
C ARG A 7 -7.24 4.96 -8.24
N PRO A 8 -7.86 6.14 -8.47
CA PRO A 8 -7.87 7.21 -7.47
C PRO A 8 -8.58 6.86 -6.16
N GLN A 9 -9.63 6.03 -6.18
CA GLN A 9 -10.30 5.57 -4.96
C GLN A 9 -9.44 4.56 -4.21
N ARG A 10 -8.80 3.62 -4.92
CA ARG A 10 -7.83 2.68 -4.32
C ARG A 10 -6.65 3.42 -3.69
N LYS A 11 -6.16 4.47 -4.35
CA LYS A 11 -5.12 5.37 -3.81
C LYS A 11 -5.58 6.06 -2.54
N ALA A 12 -6.79 6.62 -2.52
CA ALA A 12 -7.33 7.26 -1.31
C ALA A 12 -7.42 6.26 -0.15
N ALA A 13 -7.98 5.07 -0.38
CA ALA A 13 -8.09 4.02 0.63
C ALA A 13 -6.72 3.55 1.15
N LEU A 14 -5.74 3.39 0.25
CA LEU A 14 -4.38 3.04 0.62
C LEU A 14 -3.72 4.15 1.44
N ILE A 15 -3.88 5.42 1.07
CA ILE A 15 -3.33 6.55 1.85
C ILE A 15 -3.97 6.62 3.23
N GLU A 16 -5.29 6.43 3.35
CA GLU A 16 -5.95 6.36 4.64
C GLU A 16 -5.39 5.22 5.50
N PHE A 17 -5.22 4.03 4.92
CA PHE A 17 -4.60 2.91 5.62
C PHE A 17 -3.15 3.22 6.05
N LEU A 18 -2.33 3.76 5.16
CA LEU A 18 -0.95 4.14 5.46
C LEU A 18 -0.89 5.16 6.60
N ARG A 19 -1.84 6.09 6.69
CA ARG A 19 -1.94 7.04 7.82
C ARG A 19 -2.24 6.38 9.15
N THR A 20 -2.84 5.19 9.17
CA THR A 20 -3.08 4.43 10.41
C THR A 20 -1.83 3.74 10.94
N ILE A 21 -0.88 3.41 10.05
CA ILE A 21 0.34 2.67 10.38
C ILE A 21 1.62 3.51 10.26
N GLN A 22 1.49 4.78 9.84
CA GLN A 22 2.61 5.72 9.71
C GLN A 22 3.24 6.04 11.06
N ARG A 23 4.49 6.50 11.03
CA ARG A 23 5.15 7.03 12.23
C ARG A 23 4.49 8.33 12.71
N PRO A 24 4.22 8.48 14.02
CA PRO A 24 3.61 9.69 14.58
C PRO A 24 4.53 10.93 14.45
N ASP A 25 5.84 10.74 14.43
CA ASP A 25 6.84 11.81 14.23
C ASP A 25 6.87 12.38 12.81
N ARG A 26 6.27 11.70 11.82
CA ARG A 26 6.17 12.19 10.43
C ARG A 26 4.74 12.08 9.92
N PRO A 27 3.89 13.08 10.19
CA PRO A 27 2.56 13.13 9.61
C PRO A 27 2.65 13.30 8.09
N ILE A 28 1.99 12.41 7.38
CA ILE A 28 1.92 12.45 5.93
C ILE A 28 0.68 13.23 5.49
N GLU A 29 0.90 14.43 4.96
CA GLU A 29 -0.17 15.18 4.30
C GLU A 29 -0.49 14.59 2.92
N ALA A 30 0.53 14.27 2.13
CA ALA A 30 0.41 13.62 0.83
C ALA A 30 1.58 12.65 0.57
N ILE A 31 1.29 11.43 0.09
CA ILE A 31 2.32 10.48 -0.36
C ILE A 31 2.36 10.52 -1.90
N PRO A 32 3.47 10.96 -2.50
CA PRO A 32 3.72 10.77 -3.92
C PRO A 32 3.69 9.29 -4.29
N GLU A 33 3.20 8.92 -5.47
CA GLU A 33 3.16 7.51 -5.89
C GLU A 33 4.56 6.90 -6.02
N ASN A 34 5.55 7.71 -6.38
CA ASN A 34 6.96 7.31 -6.49
C ASN A 34 7.75 7.50 -5.19
N GLN A 35 7.08 7.79 -4.06
CA GLN A 35 7.75 7.96 -2.79
C GLN A 35 8.02 6.60 -2.15
N GLU A 36 9.30 6.34 -1.88
CA GLU A 36 9.72 5.16 -1.12
C GLU A 36 9.31 5.31 0.35
N LEU A 37 8.38 4.48 0.80
CA LEU A 37 7.78 4.47 2.14
C LEU A 37 8.80 4.07 3.21
N VAL A 38 9.62 3.06 2.93
CA VAL A 38 10.64 2.55 3.86
C VAL A 38 11.87 3.44 3.85
N GLU A 39 12.40 3.76 2.67
CA GLU A 39 13.61 4.61 2.58
C GLU A 39 13.37 6.03 3.07
N SER A 40 12.16 6.57 2.88
CA SER A 40 11.81 7.87 3.47
C SER A 40 11.68 7.83 5.00
N GLY A 41 11.57 6.64 5.60
CA GLY A 41 11.32 6.48 7.03
C GLY A 41 9.90 6.84 7.44
N LEU A 42 8.94 6.84 6.50
CA LEU A 42 7.52 7.02 6.78
C LEU A 42 6.89 5.76 7.38
N ILE A 43 7.37 4.59 6.92
CA ILE A 43 6.88 3.27 7.27
C ILE A 43 8.07 2.41 7.72
N ASP A 44 7.93 1.72 8.85
CA ASP A 44 8.91 0.74 9.31
C ASP A 44 8.75 -0.62 8.64
N SER A 45 9.80 -1.45 8.68
CA SER A 45 9.75 -2.85 8.22
C SER A 45 8.59 -3.65 8.83
N LEU A 46 8.19 -3.35 10.08
CA LEU A 46 7.04 -4.01 10.72
C LEU A 46 5.71 -3.56 10.10
N ALA A 47 5.57 -2.29 9.77
CA ALA A 47 4.38 -1.74 9.13
C ALA A 47 4.22 -2.27 7.70
N LEU A 48 5.32 -2.66 7.05
CA LEU A 48 5.29 -3.34 5.75
C LEU A 48 4.53 -4.68 5.80
N LEU A 49 4.63 -5.42 6.90
CA LEU A 49 3.83 -6.64 7.10
C LEU A 49 2.33 -6.33 7.23
N GLN A 50 1.97 -5.19 7.83
CA GLN A 50 0.57 -4.76 7.90
C GLN A 50 0.03 -4.37 6.52
N ILE A 51 0.86 -3.78 5.66
CA ILE A 51 0.49 -3.54 4.26
C ILE A 51 0.18 -4.86 3.54
N VAL A 52 1.04 -5.88 3.71
CA VAL A 52 0.79 -7.21 3.12
C VAL A 52 -0.57 -7.75 3.58
N SER A 53 -0.81 -7.78 4.90
CA SER A 53 -2.08 -8.27 5.45
C SER A 53 -3.29 -7.48 4.93
N TYR A 54 -3.19 -6.15 4.85
CA TYR A 54 -4.26 -5.31 4.29
C TYR A 54 -4.55 -5.65 2.82
N LEU A 55 -3.52 -5.90 2.02
CA LEU A 55 -3.66 -6.27 0.61
C LEU A 55 -4.26 -7.68 0.44
N GLU A 56 -3.88 -8.64 1.30
CA GLU A 56 -4.49 -9.97 1.35
C GLU A 56 -5.97 -9.91 1.73
N GLU A 57 -6.32 -9.16 2.77
CA GLU A 57 -7.70 -9.11 3.29
C GLU A 57 -8.63 -8.28 2.40
N THR A 58 -8.16 -7.12 1.91
CA THR A 58 -8.97 -6.15 1.16
C THR A 58 -9.09 -6.54 -0.31
N TYR A 59 -7.99 -6.97 -0.92
CA TYR A 59 -7.91 -7.21 -2.36
C TYR A 59 -7.75 -8.69 -2.72
N ARG A 60 -7.69 -9.60 -1.73
CA ARG A 60 -7.50 -11.05 -1.92
C ARG A 60 -6.27 -11.39 -2.78
N ILE A 61 -5.23 -10.58 -2.65
CA ILE A 61 -3.95 -10.84 -3.32
C ILE A 61 -3.25 -11.95 -2.54
N ASP A 62 -2.91 -13.07 -3.17
CA ASP A 62 -2.17 -14.15 -2.53
C ASP A 62 -0.66 -13.91 -2.64
N PHE A 63 -0.04 -13.44 -1.55
CA PHE A 63 1.40 -13.21 -1.50
C PHE A 63 2.20 -14.48 -1.20
N ARG A 64 1.54 -15.57 -0.77
CA ARG A 64 2.21 -16.85 -0.52
C ARG A 64 2.57 -17.53 -1.83
N GLU A 65 1.71 -17.46 -2.83
CA GLU A 65 1.99 -18.00 -4.17
C GLU A 65 2.86 -17.05 -5.02
N ARG A 66 2.61 -15.74 -4.98
CA ARG A 66 3.39 -14.77 -5.80
C ARG A 66 4.76 -14.44 -5.23
N GLY A 67 4.95 -14.58 -3.92
CA GLY A 67 6.11 -14.06 -3.20
C GLY A 67 5.99 -12.56 -2.92
N VAL A 68 6.51 -12.13 -1.77
CA VAL A 68 6.57 -10.71 -1.39
C VAL A 68 7.89 -10.12 -1.86
N ASN A 69 7.86 -9.20 -2.82
CA ASN A 69 9.04 -8.43 -3.20
C ASN A 69 9.02 -7.07 -2.49
N PRO A 70 10.09 -6.69 -1.75
CA PRO A 70 10.18 -5.38 -1.11
C PRO A 70 9.93 -4.22 -2.08
N SER A 71 10.37 -4.35 -3.34
CA SER A 71 10.17 -3.30 -4.36
C SER A 71 8.71 -3.07 -4.74
N ASP A 72 7.86 -4.10 -4.63
CA ASP A 72 6.43 -3.97 -4.93
C ASP A 72 5.65 -3.27 -3.80
N LEU A 73 6.24 -3.25 -2.60
CA LEU A 73 5.69 -2.61 -1.40
C LEU A 73 6.48 -1.35 -0.98
N GLY A 74 7.51 -1.00 -1.75
CA GLY A 74 8.42 0.10 -1.47
C GLY A 74 7.74 1.45 -1.63
N SER A 75 6.76 1.57 -2.52
CA SER A 75 6.06 2.82 -2.81
C SER A 75 4.56 2.65 -3.02
N VAL A 76 3.80 3.73 -2.85
CA VAL A 76 2.34 3.73 -3.06
C VAL A 76 1.98 3.34 -4.50
N GLY A 77 2.74 3.82 -5.48
CA GLY A 77 2.54 3.50 -6.89
C GLY A 77 2.72 2.02 -7.18
N ALA A 78 3.77 1.40 -6.61
CA ALA A 78 4.01 -0.03 -6.74
C ALA A 78 2.89 -0.87 -6.12
N ILE A 79 2.42 -0.48 -4.93
CA ILE A 79 1.29 -1.14 -4.27
C ILE A 79 0.01 -1.02 -5.11
N LEU A 80 -0.27 0.16 -5.68
CA LEU A 80 -1.41 0.36 -6.56
C LEU A 80 -1.34 -0.51 -7.82
N ASP A 81 -0.16 -0.61 -8.43
CA ASP A 81 0.09 -1.51 -9.56
C ASP A 81 -0.17 -2.98 -9.17
N LEU A 82 0.25 -3.37 -7.97
CA LEU A 82 0.01 -4.70 -7.41
C LEU A 82 -1.49 -5.00 -7.29
N ILE A 83 -2.25 -4.04 -6.75
CA ILE A 83 -3.70 -4.12 -6.62
C ILE A 83 -4.40 -4.21 -7.99
N GLU A 84 -3.95 -3.42 -8.96
CA GLU A 84 -4.51 -3.46 -10.32
C GLU A 84 -4.22 -4.79 -11.02
N ARG A 85 -3.04 -5.37 -10.81
CA ARG A 85 -2.68 -6.68 -11.36
C ARG A 85 -3.40 -7.84 -10.68
N GLY A 86 -3.75 -7.72 -9.40
CA GLY A 86 -4.42 -8.78 -8.62
C GLY A 86 -5.95 -8.75 -8.72
N GLY A 87 -6.54 -7.60 -9.04
CA GLY A 87 -8.00 -7.40 -9.06
C GLY A 87 -8.64 -7.40 -10.46
N GLY A 88 -8.07 -8.12 -11.42
CA GLY A 88 -8.56 -8.26 -12.81
C GLY A 88 -9.23 -9.60 -13.08
#